data_AF-A0A7J4IPD1-F1
#
_entry.id   AF-A0A7J4IPD1-F1
#
_cell.length_a   1.000
_cell.length_b   1.000
_cell.length_c   1.000
_cell.angle_alpha   90.00
_cell.angle_beta   90.00
_cell.angle_gamma   90.00
#
_symmetry.space_group_name_H-M   'P 1'
#
loop_
_entity.id
_entity.type
_entity.pdbx_description
1 polymer ?
#
loop_
_entity_poly.entity_id
_entity_poly.type
_entity_poly.pdbx_seq_one_letter_code
_entity_poly.pdbx_strand_id
1 'polypeptide(L)'
;ESVNEWWKVDKSEDKSSIPWSEDTSAIPWSSIPVSENVDICGDSSCSTGVNAFDFRCFTCRKRYCDTHKGTGIDCKFCESLS
;
A
#
# COMPACT_ATOMS: atom_id res chain seq x y z
N GLU A 1 -44.54 -8.99 0.87
CA GLU A 1 -43.21 -8.33 0.93
C GLU A 1 -42.61 -8.35 -0.47
N SER A 2 -41.65 -7.47 -0.78
CA SER A 2 -40.86 -7.54 -2.03
C SER A 2 -39.38 -7.58 -1.68
N VAL A 3 -38.72 -8.70 -1.95
CA VAL A 3 -37.26 -8.81 -1.82
C VAL A 3 -36.62 -8.17 -3.06
N ASN A 4 -35.56 -7.38 -2.85
CA ASN A 4 -34.87 -6.70 -3.94
C ASN A 4 -33.77 -7.61 -4.51
N GLU A 5 -33.93 -8.02 -5.77
CA GLU A 5 -33.06 -8.96 -6.51
C GLU A 5 -31.68 -8.37 -6.88
N TRP A 6 -30.89 -7.98 -5.87
CA TRP A 6 -29.64 -7.21 -5.99
C TRP A 6 -28.54 -7.85 -6.87
N TRP A 7 -28.66 -9.14 -7.19
CA TRP A 7 -27.77 -9.85 -8.12
C TRP A 7 -28.13 -9.67 -9.61
N LYS A 8 -29.19 -8.89 -9.93
CA LYS A 8 -29.58 -8.52 -11.30
C LYS A 8 -29.04 -7.14 -11.74
N VAL A 9 -27.94 -6.69 -11.13
CA VAL A 9 -27.14 -5.58 -11.66
C VAL A 9 -26.19 -6.16 -12.71
N ASP A 10 -26.55 -5.99 -13.97
CA ASP A 10 -25.66 -6.24 -15.11
C ASP A 10 -24.41 -5.35 -15.04
N LYS A 11 -23.34 -5.77 -15.72
CA LYS A 11 -22.04 -5.05 -15.80
C LYS A 11 -22.26 -3.59 -16.22
N SER A 12 -21.70 -2.60 -15.52
CA SER A 12 -20.25 -2.33 -15.60
C SER A 12 -19.66 -1.52 -14.42
N GLU A 13 -18.32 -1.39 -14.46
CA GLU A 13 -17.50 -0.31 -13.86
C GLU A 13 -17.55 -0.05 -12.32
N ASP A 14 -16.59 -0.70 -11.64
CA ASP A 14 -15.72 -0.14 -10.58
C ASP A 14 -16.31 0.85 -9.56
N LYS A 15 -17.20 0.36 -8.68
CA LYS A 15 -17.67 1.12 -7.50
C LYS A 15 -16.84 0.87 -6.23
N SER A 16 -15.57 1.29 -6.23
CA SER A 16 -14.79 1.37 -4.98
C SER A 16 -15.46 2.34 -4.00
N SER A 17 -15.80 1.87 -2.80
CA SER A 17 -16.68 2.59 -1.88
C SER A 17 -15.89 3.18 -0.70
N ILE A 18 -15.47 4.43 -0.83
CA ILE A 18 -14.93 5.26 0.25
C ILE A 18 -16.04 6.22 0.71
N PRO A 19 -16.32 6.36 2.03
CA PRO A 19 -17.25 7.35 2.55
C PRO A 19 -16.69 8.78 2.45
N TRP A 20 -17.49 9.78 2.87
CA TRP A 20 -17.15 11.21 2.92
C TRP A 20 -16.66 11.85 1.60
N SER A 21 -17.59 12.10 0.68
CA SER A 21 -17.68 13.37 -0.08
C SER A 21 -19.03 13.40 -0.81
N GLU A 22 -19.93 14.26 -0.35
CA GLU A 22 -21.01 14.76 -1.23
C GLU A 22 -20.39 15.82 -2.15
N ASP A 23 -20.93 15.97 -3.36
CA ASP A 23 -20.35 16.72 -4.49
C ASP A 23 -18.94 16.29 -4.90
N THR A 24 -18.86 15.28 -5.79
CA THR A 24 -17.64 14.98 -6.56
C THR A 24 -17.95 14.87 -8.04
N SER A 25 -17.97 16.02 -8.70
CA SER A 25 -17.77 16.12 -10.16
C SER A 25 -16.65 17.12 -10.44
N ALA A 26 -15.89 16.89 -11.51
CA ALA A 26 -14.79 17.76 -11.97
C ALA A 26 -13.55 17.92 -11.05
N ILE A 27 -13.26 16.99 -10.13
CA ILE A 27 -11.87 16.77 -9.68
C ILE A 27 -11.20 15.81 -10.70
N PRO A 28 -10.24 16.26 -11.53
CA PRO A 28 -9.53 15.36 -12.41
C PRO A 28 -8.59 14.47 -11.60
N TRP A 29 -8.36 13.23 -12.05
CA TRP A 29 -7.49 12.27 -11.36
C TRP A 29 -6.06 12.81 -11.12
N SER A 30 -5.60 13.72 -11.99
CA SER A 30 -4.33 14.44 -11.87
C SER A 30 -4.24 15.42 -10.68
N SER A 31 -5.36 15.74 -10.02
CA SER A 31 -5.42 16.63 -8.85
C SER A 31 -5.52 15.89 -7.53
N ILE A 32 -5.65 14.55 -7.55
CA ILE A 32 -5.36 13.74 -6.36
C ILE A 32 -3.84 13.78 -6.19
N PRO A 33 -3.29 14.30 -5.08
CA PRO A 33 -1.87 14.13 -4.82
C PRO A 33 -1.61 12.63 -4.66
N VAL A 34 -0.91 12.04 -5.62
CA VAL A 34 -0.18 10.80 -5.39
C VAL A 34 0.81 11.13 -4.28
N SER A 35 0.45 10.80 -3.06
CA SER A 35 1.38 10.80 -1.94
C SER A 35 2.47 9.81 -2.32
N GLU A 36 3.63 10.33 -2.72
CA GLU A 36 4.83 9.55 -2.96
C GLU A 36 5.21 8.92 -1.62
N ASN A 37 4.66 7.72 -1.38
CA ASN A 37 4.80 6.96 -0.15
C ASN A 37 6.16 6.23 -0.10
N VAL A 38 7.17 7.05 -0.37
CA VAL A 38 8.60 6.79 -0.18
C VAL A 38 8.84 6.78 1.32
N ASP A 39 8.73 5.59 1.90
CA ASP A 39 9.34 5.30 3.19
C ASP A 39 10.87 5.43 3.06
N ILE A 40 11.57 5.50 4.19
CA ILE A 40 13.03 5.37 4.22
C ILE A 40 13.37 3.94 4.63
N CYS A 41 14.45 3.39 4.07
CA CYS A 41 14.99 2.07 4.44
C CYS A 41 15.09 1.92 5.96
N GLY A 42 14.57 0.80 6.49
CA GLY A 42 14.44 0.54 7.92
C GLY A 42 15.73 0.29 8.69
N ASP A 43 16.89 0.46 8.04
CA ASP A 43 18.23 0.39 8.59
C ASP A 43 18.67 1.78 9.07
N SER A 44 19.13 1.91 10.31
CA SER A 44 19.49 3.20 10.92
C SER A 44 20.68 3.91 10.27
N SER A 45 21.45 3.22 9.43
CA SER A 45 22.58 3.80 8.67
C SER A 45 22.21 4.19 7.24
N CYS A 46 20.98 3.92 6.79
CA CYS A 46 20.58 4.03 5.39
C CYS A 46 19.49 5.08 5.18
N SER A 47 19.76 6.08 4.34
CA SER A 47 18.81 7.11 3.90
C SER A 47 18.16 6.83 2.54
N THR A 48 18.35 5.63 1.97
CA THR A 48 17.73 5.24 0.69
C THR A 48 16.21 5.18 0.82
N GLY A 49 15.50 5.90 -0.05
CA GLY A 49 14.05 5.81 -0.16
C GLY A 49 13.59 4.45 -0.70
N VAL A 50 12.46 3.96 -0.19
CA VAL A 50 11.85 2.67 -0.52
C VAL A 50 10.34 2.82 -0.67
N ASN A 51 9.75 2.09 -1.60
CA ASN A 51 8.35 2.24 -2.02
C ASN A 51 7.50 1.01 -1.66
N ALA A 52 6.27 0.95 -2.16
CA ALA A 52 5.34 -0.13 -1.85
C ALA A 52 5.77 -1.55 -2.27
N PHE A 53 6.70 -1.67 -3.22
CA PHE A 53 7.16 -2.92 -3.82
C PHE A 53 8.52 -3.40 -3.28
N ASP A 54 9.23 -2.57 -2.50
CA ASP A 54 10.48 -2.93 -1.83
C ASP A 54 10.30 -4.02 -0.76
N PHE A 55 11.39 -4.72 -0.44
CA PHE A 55 11.38 -5.81 0.54
C PHE A 55 10.86 -5.35 1.90
N ARG A 56 9.86 -6.05 2.43
CA ARG A 56 9.27 -5.79 3.74
C ARG A 56 9.54 -6.96 4.70
N CYS A 57 10.33 -6.70 5.74
CA CYS A 57 10.66 -7.69 6.77
C CYS A 57 9.40 -8.23 7.46
N PHE A 58 9.28 -9.55 7.58
CA PHE A 58 8.12 -10.19 8.18
C PHE A 58 7.98 -9.90 9.68
N THR A 59 9.09 -9.89 10.42
CA THR A 59 9.12 -9.63 11.87
C THR A 59 8.91 -8.15 12.20
N CYS A 60 9.78 -7.25 11.74
CA CYS A 60 9.72 -5.83 12.13
C CYS A 60 8.79 -4.96 11.26
N ARG A 61 8.24 -5.50 10.16
CA ARG A 61 7.30 -4.84 9.23
C ARG A 61 7.79 -3.54 8.58
N LYS A 62 9.07 -3.17 8.74
CA LYS A 62 9.74 -2.10 7.98
C LYS A 62 10.10 -2.56 6.56
N ARG A 63 10.24 -1.59 5.65
CA ARG A 63 10.78 -1.77 4.29
C ARG A 63 12.30 -1.59 4.27
N TYR A 64 12.99 -2.26 3.36
CA TYR A 64 14.45 -2.17 3.18
C TYR A 64 14.79 -2.22 1.69
N CYS A 65 15.79 -1.44 1.28
CA CYS A 65 16.30 -1.48 -0.09
C CYS A 65 17.15 -2.74 -0.35
N ASP A 66 17.47 -3.01 -1.62
CA ASP A 66 18.13 -4.25 -2.07
C ASP A 66 19.45 -4.62 -1.38
N THR A 67 20.16 -3.65 -0.77
CA THR A 67 21.38 -3.90 0.01
C THR A 67 21.12 -4.30 1.47
N HIS A 68 19.97 -3.94 2.04
CA HIS A 68 19.63 -4.15 3.46
C HIS A 68 18.52 -5.19 3.71
N LYS A 69 17.86 -5.69 2.66
CA LYS A 69 17.08 -6.94 2.75
C LYS A 69 17.96 -8.10 3.25
N GLY A 70 17.37 -9.02 4.02
CA GLY A 70 18.04 -10.25 4.47
C GLY A 70 18.10 -11.30 3.37
N THR A 71 18.52 -12.53 3.72
CA THR A 71 18.53 -13.64 2.76
C THR A 71 17.17 -14.35 2.63
N GLY A 72 16.33 -14.23 3.66
CA GLY A 72 14.99 -14.83 3.74
C GLY A 72 13.85 -13.83 3.81
N ILE A 73 12.84 -14.11 4.65
CA ILE A 73 11.63 -13.26 4.84
C ILE A 73 11.84 -12.09 5.81
N ASP A 74 12.98 -12.06 6.51
CA ASP A 74 13.34 -11.06 7.51
C ASP A 74 14.52 -10.21 7.05
N CYS A 75 14.70 -9.02 7.63
CA CYS A 75 15.90 -8.21 7.40
C CYS A 75 17.08 -8.75 8.22
N LYS A 76 18.31 -8.42 7.80
CA LYS A 76 19.57 -8.90 8.42
C LYS A 76 19.61 -8.73 9.94
N PHE A 77 18.98 -7.69 10.48
CA PHE A 77 18.87 -7.47 11.93
C PHE A 77 17.95 -8.49 12.61
N CYS A 78 16.74 -8.73 12.08
CA CYS A 78 15.82 -9.74 12.61
C CYS A 78 16.33 -11.18 12.38
N GLU A 79 16.99 -11.42 11.24
CA GLU A 79 17.70 -12.66 10.90
C GLU A 79 18.85 -12.98 11.88
N SER A 80 19.36 -11.97 12.61
CA SER A 80 20.39 -12.13 13.66
C SER A 80 19.84 -12.27 15.10
N LEU A 81 18.52 -12.31 15.27
CA LEU A 81 17.83 -12.37 16.57
C LEU A 81 17.08 -13.69 16.81
N SER A 82 17.22 -14.67 15.90
CA SER A 82 16.61 -16.01 15.96
C SER A 82 17.63 -17.10 16.28
#